data_AF-A0A6V7JK14-F1
#
_entry.id   AF-A0A6V7JK14-F1
#
_cell.length_a   1.000
_cell.length_b   1.000
_cell.length_c   1.000
_cell.angle_alpha   90.00
_cell.angle_beta   90.00
_cell.angle_gamma   90.00
#
_symmetry.space_group_name_H-M   'P 1'
#
loop_
_entity.id
_entity.type
_entity.pdbx_description
1 polymer ?
#
loop_
_entity_poly.entity_id
_entity_poly.type
_entity_poly.pdbx_seq_one_letter_code
_entity_poly.pdbx_strand_id
1 'polypeptide(L)'
;VKKKNAGLLSVDHGTAPAGIGPKAITVVTTKHPIFIGGHPLLSKHLRGSTSHSQYVGCIRNVIINGKKIHLDTERAYGQVTTNVCPTL
;
A
#
# COMPACT_ATOMS: atom_id res chain seq x y z
N VAL A 1 4.61 -18.40 18.93
CA VAL A 1 4.59 -18.92 17.54
C VAL A 1 4.03 -17.87 16.57
N LYS A 2 4.84 -17.37 15.64
CA LYS A 2 4.42 -16.39 14.61
C LYS A 2 3.48 -17.08 13.61
N LYS A 3 2.21 -16.69 13.56
CA LYS A 3 1.23 -17.28 12.63
C LYS A 3 1.42 -16.67 11.23
N LYS A 4 1.58 -17.52 10.20
CA LYS A 4 1.83 -17.08 8.80
C LYS A 4 0.63 -16.39 8.13
N ASN A 5 -0.57 -16.49 8.73
CA ASN A 5 -1.82 -15.90 8.24
C ASN A 5 -2.28 -14.68 9.06
N ALA A 6 -1.40 -14.09 9.88
CA ALA A 6 -1.71 -12.92 10.68
C ALA A 6 -1.14 -11.64 10.03
N GLY A 7 -1.95 -10.59 9.94
CA GLY A 7 -1.56 -9.24 9.52
C GLY A 7 -1.61 -8.28 10.70
N LEU A 8 -0.62 -7.39 10.80
CA LEU A 8 -0.54 -6.36 11.83
C LEU A 8 -0.53 -4.98 11.18
N LEU A 9 -1.30 -4.05 11.74
CA LEU A 9 -1.30 -2.64 11.34
C LEU A 9 -0.85 -1.79 12.52
N SER A 10 0.12 -0.91 12.29
CA SER A 10 0.57 0.08 13.26
C SER A 10 0.51 1.46 12.63
N VAL A 11 0.01 2.42 13.39
CA VAL A 11 -0.05 3.83 13.01
C VAL A 11 0.62 4.61 14.14
N ASP A 12 1.68 5.35 13.81
CA ASP A 12 2.53 6.03 14.78
C ASP A 12 3.02 5.05 15.88
N HIS A 13 2.64 5.29 17.13
CA HIS A 13 2.95 4.45 18.28
C HIS A 13 1.83 3.47 18.65
N GLY A 14 0.69 3.51 17.94
CA GLY A 14 -0.45 2.65 18.17
C GLY A 14 -0.42 1.41 17.29
N THR A 15 -0.55 0.22 17.90
CA THR A 15 -0.67 -1.05 17.17
C THR A 15 -2.09 -1.60 17.29
N ALA A 16 -2.72 -1.87 16.15
CA ALA A 16 -4.06 -2.48 16.11
C ALA A 16 -3.99 -3.99 16.40
N PRO A 17 -5.10 -4.61 16.86
CA PRO A 17 -5.18 -6.06 16.97
C PRO A 17 -4.88 -6.77 15.64
N ALA A 18 -4.20 -7.91 15.70
CA ALA A 18 -3.84 -8.66 14.51
C ALA A 18 -5.08 -9.24 13.80
N GLY A 19 -5.21 -8.98 12.50
CA GLY A 19 -6.20 -9.62 11.64
C GLY A 19 -5.74 -11.02 11.25
N ILE A 20 -6.62 -12.02 11.34
CA ILE A 20 -6.30 -13.42 11.01
C ILE A 20 -7.04 -13.85 9.76
N GLY A 21 -6.30 -14.16 8.69
CA GLY A 21 -6.84 -14.72 7.46
C GLY A 21 -7.08 -16.24 7.53
N PRO A 22 -7.64 -16.84 6.47
CA PRO A 22 -7.86 -18.29 6.41
C PRO A 22 -6.56 -19.09 6.61
N LYS A 23 -6.62 -20.20 7.37
CA LYS A 23 -5.43 -21.02 7.69
C LYS A 23 -4.74 -21.62 6.46
N ALA A 24 -5.48 -21.86 5.37
CA ALA A 24 -4.97 -22.47 4.15
C ALA A 24 -4.09 -21.53 3.31
N ILE A 25 -4.16 -20.22 3.52
CA ILE A 25 -3.43 -19.23 2.71
C ILE A 25 -2.37 -18.58 3.59
N THR A 26 -1.12 -19.03 3.43
CA THR A 26 0.03 -18.53 4.21
C THR A 26 1.01 -17.71 3.38
N VAL A 27 0.78 -17.59 2.08
CA VAL A 27 1.64 -16.86 1.14
C VAL A 27 0.77 -16.07 0.18
N VAL A 28 1.18 -14.85 -0.15
CA VAL A 28 0.58 -14.04 -1.21
C VAL A 28 1.43 -14.22 -2.47
N THR A 29 0.93 -14.99 -3.44
CA THR A 29 1.55 -15.14 -4.76
C THR A 29 0.79 -14.29 -5.78
N THR A 30 1.40 -13.20 -6.24
CA THR A 30 0.83 -12.33 -7.26
C THR A 30 1.90 -11.91 -8.26
N LYS A 31 1.50 -11.79 -9.53
CA LYS A 31 2.33 -11.21 -10.60
C LYS A 31 1.95 -9.76 -10.92
N HIS A 32 1.00 -9.20 -10.18
CA HIS A 32 0.51 -7.84 -10.40
C HIS A 32 1.47 -6.81 -9.80
N PRO A 33 1.60 -5.62 -10.41
CA PRO A 33 2.41 -4.54 -9.86
C PRO A 33 1.81 -3.99 -8.56
N ILE A 34 2.65 -3.35 -7.76
CA ILE A 34 2.24 -2.63 -6.56
C ILE A 34 1.89 -1.20 -6.97
N PHE A 35 0.68 -0.75 -6.60
CA PHE A 35 0.25 0.61 -6.82
C PHE A 35 0.25 1.40 -5.50
N ILE A 36 0.67 2.65 -5.56
CA ILE A 36 0.74 3.57 -4.41
C ILE A 36 -0.06 4.82 -4.77
N GLY A 37 -0.85 5.32 -3.81
CA GLY A 37 -1.69 6.50 -4.00
C GLY A 37 -3.02 6.25 -4.73
N GLY A 38 -3.10 5.25 -5.60
CA GLY A 38 -4.36 4.93 -6.28
C GLY A 38 -4.29 3.67 -7.12
N HIS A 39 -5.39 3.33 -7.78
CA HIS A 39 -5.43 2.27 -8.78
C HIS A 39 -6.42 2.66 -9.90
N PRO A 40 -6.13 2.40 -11.19
CA PRO A 40 -6.98 2.81 -12.30
C PRO A 40 -8.42 2.28 -12.25
N LEU A 41 -8.63 1.17 -11.53
CA LEU A 41 -9.92 0.50 -11.37
C LEU A 41 -10.58 0.72 -10.00
N LEU A 42 -10.16 1.71 -9.18
CA LEU A 42 -10.79 1.97 -7.88
C LEU A 42 -12.30 2.27 -7.98
N SER A 43 -12.72 2.91 -9.07
CA SER A 43 -14.13 3.20 -9.35
C SER A 43 -14.98 1.94 -9.63
N LYS A 44 -14.35 0.79 -9.86
CA LYS A 44 -15.02 -0.47 -10.24
C LYS A 44 -14.94 -1.55 -9.15
N HIS A 45 -14.94 -1.17 -7.87
CA HIS A 45 -14.86 -2.08 -6.72
C HIS A 45 -13.66 -3.05 -6.81
N LEU A 46 -12.45 -2.50 -6.65
CA LEU A 46 -11.22 -3.29 -6.67
C LEU A 46 -11.14 -4.24 -5.47
N ARG A 47 -10.97 -5.54 -5.74
CA ARG A 47 -10.75 -6.54 -4.69
C ARG A 47 -9.50 -6.17 -3.87
N GLY A 48 -9.66 -6.11 -2.54
CA GLY A 48 -8.58 -5.76 -1.62
C GLY A 48 -8.48 -4.27 -1.28
N SER A 49 -9.35 -3.42 -1.84
CA SER A 49 -9.51 -2.03 -1.44
C SER A 49 -10.97 -1.76 -1.05
N THR A 50 -11.18 -1.08 0.06
CA THR A 50 -12.46 -0.47 0.42
C THR A 50 -12.55 0.99 -0.04
N SER A 51 -11.44 1.57 -0.52
CA SER A 51 -11.42 2.93 -1.07
C SER A 51 -11.96 2.96 -2.49
N HIS A 52 -12.70 4.03 -2.80
CA HIS A 52 -13.24 4.35 -4.12
C HIS A 52 -12.57 5.56 -4.79
N SER A 53 -11.68 6.25 -4.07
CA SER A 53 -11.02 7.47 -4.53
C SER A 53 -9.50 7.33 -4.49
N GLN A 54 -8.84 8.10 -5.37
CA GLN A 54 -7.40 8.26 -5.34
C GLN A 54 -6.98 9.10 -4.13
N TYR A 55 -5.81 8.82 -3.58
CA TYR A 55 -5.22 9.57 -2.47
C TYR A 55 -4.76 10.94 -2.95
N VAL A 56 -5.04 11.97 -2.15
CA VAL A 56 -4.57 13.33 -2.36
C VAL A 56 -3.71 13.73 -1.17
N GLY A 57 -2.41 13.93 -1.39
CA GLY A 57 -1.46 14.27 -0.35
C GLY A 57 -0.02 13.90 -0.70
N CYS A 58 0.83 13.79 0.32
CA CYS A 58 2.23 13.42 0.18
C CYS A 58 2.49 12.03 0.77
N ILE A 59 3.10 11.15 -0.02
CA ILE A 59 3.60 9.85 0.43
C ILE A 59 5.12 9.86 0.29
N ARG A 60 5.83 9.58 1.38
CA ARG A 60 7.30 9.50 1.41
C ARG A 60 7.79 8.37 2.30
N ASN A 61 9.07 8.02 2.19
CA ASN A 61 9.73 7.00 2.99
C ASN A 61 9.09 5.60 2.88
N VAL A 62 8.70 5.20 1.66
CA VAL A 62 8.10 3.90 1.42
C VAL A 62 9.16 2.80 1.54
N ILE A 63 8.89 1.81 2.39
CA ILE A 63 9.75 0.64 2.60
C ILE A 63 8.91 -0.61 2.38
N ILE A 64 9.32 -1.46 1.43
CA ILE A 64 8.64 -2.72 1.12
C ILE A 64 9.64 -3.85 1.30
N ASN A 65 9.30 -4.85 2.12
CA ASN A 65 10.18 -5.98 2.46
C ASN A 65 11.56 -5.53 2.95
N GLY A 66 11.61 -4.45 3.74
CA GLY A 66 12.86 -3.87 4.27
C GLY A 66 13.69 -3.07 3.26
N LYS A 67 13.25 -2.94 2.00
CA LYS A 67 13.93 -2.17 0.96
C LYS A 67 13.25 -0.82 0.76
N LYS A 68 14.04 0.25 0.76
CA LYS A 68 13.56 1.60 0.43
C LYS A 68 13.18 1.65 -1.04
N ILE A 69 11.97 2.16 -1.32
CA ILE A 69 11.46 2.30 -2.68
C ILE A 69 11.61 3.75 -3.11
N HIS A 70 12.28 3.95 -4.24
CA HIS A 70 12.36 5.24 -4.91
C HIS A 70 11.15 5.40 -5.83
N LEU A 71 10.41 6.51 -5.67
CA LEU A 71 9.22 6.82 -6.44
C LEU A 71 9.62 7.71 -7.62
N ASP A 72 10.03 7.08 -8.72
CA ASP A 72 10.50 7.76 -9.92
C ASP A 72 9.34 8.16 -10.84
N THR A 73 9.52 9.25 -11.60
CA THR A 73 8.50 9.80 -12.50
C THR A 73 8.11 8.83 -13.61
N GLU A 74 9.02 7.95 -14.03
CA GLU A 74 8.76 6.94 -15.07
C GLU A 74 7.65 5.94 -14.68
N ARG A 75 7.38 5.81 -13.39
CA ARG A 75 6.34 4.90 -12.83
C ARG A 75 5.16 5.69 -12.28
N ALA A 76 5.08 6.98 -12.56
CA ALA A 76 3.98 7.83 -12.15
C ALA A 76 2.87 7.84 -13.22
N TYR A 77 1.62 7.80 -12.76
CA TYR A 77 0.43 7.84 -13.62
C TYR A 77 -0.50 8.96 -13.15
N GLY A 78 -0.90 9.85 -14.07
CA GLY A 78 -1.75 10.99 -13.77
C GLY A 78 -0.99 12.19 -13.20
N GLN A 79 -1.68 13.01 -12.39
CA GLN A 79 -1.11 14.22 -11.78
C GLN A 79 -0.33 13.87 -10.51
N VAL A 80 0.94 13.49 -10.67
CA VAL A 80 1.83 13.13 -9.57
C VAL A 80 3.15 13.88 -9.70
N THR A 81 3.56 14.54 -8.61
CA THR A 81 4.90 15.14 -8.49
C THR A 81 5.78 14.21 -7.67
N THR A 82 6.94 13.84 -8.21
CA THR A 82 7.92 12.99 -7.53
C THR A 82 8.99 13.84 -6.86
N ASN A 83 9.70 13.24 -5.89
CA ASN A 83 10.83 13.83 -5.14
C ASN A 83 10.53 15.08 -4.29
N VAL A 84 9.33 15.65 -4.38
CA VAL A 84 8.94 16.85 -3.64
C VAL A 84 7.59 16.63 -2.98
N CYS A 85 7.49 17.01 -1.72
CA CYS A 85 6.22 17.16 -1.04
C CYS A 85 6.02 18.64 -0.73
N PRO A 86 5.15 19.35 -1.47
CA PRO A 86 4.89 20.76 -1.24
C PRO A 86 4.32 20.98 0.16
N THR A 87 4.98 21.82 0.92
CA THR A 87 4.41 22.51 2.07
C THR A 87 4.15 23.92 1.56
N LEU A 88 2.91 24.40 1.64
CA LEU A 88 2.50 25.73 1.19
C LEU A 88 3.55 26.82 1.44
#